data_AF-A0AAV6TSV3-F1
#
_entry.id   AF-A0AAV6TSV3-F1
#
_cell.length_a   1.000
_cell.length_b   1.000
_cell.length_c   1.000
_cell.angle_alpha   90.00
_cell.angle_beta   90.00
_cell.angle_gamma   90.00
#
_symmetry.space_group_name_H-M   'P 1'
#
loop_
_entity.id
_entity.type
_entity.pdbx_description
1 polymer ?
#
loop_
_entity_poly.entity_id
_entity_poly.type
_entity_poly.pdbx_seq_one_letter_code
_entity_poly.pdbx_strand_id
1 'polypeptide(L)'
;MADTVSNKFPPEKRFLSENLMLAGLWFGKKEPNMQVFMKPFVQEMYDLYHYGFSWQHREEIIGTKVITLNCVVDSRQTYITRHYTAQFNDYFGCNYCYHPGDLIDNQIRYCAEKFDDRTDLKIREEILFRTSQSTTVSGVKKSAVCSSKL
;
A
#
# COMPACT_ATOMS: atom_id res chain seq x y z
N MET A 1 -20.46 18.01 6.13
CA MET A 1 -20.76 16.57 5.98
C MET A 1 -20.39 16.21 4.55
N ALA A 2 -19.15 15.77 4.33
CA ALA A 2 -18.64 15.46 3.00
C ALA A 2 -18.68 13.94 2.82
N ASP A 3 -19.66 13.48 2.04
CA ASP A 3 -19.92 12.08 1.77
C ASP A 3 -19.30 11.65 0.43
N THR A 4 -18.54 10.53 0.46
CA THR A 4 -18.25 9.57 -0.65
C THR A 4 -17.00 9.88 -1.52
N VAL A 5 -16.13 8.93 -1.96
CA VAL A 5 -16.25 7.75 -2.86
C VAL A 5 -14.97 6.88 -2.72
N SER A 6 -14.93 5.54 -2.54
CA SER A 6 -15.23 4.46 -3.52
C SER A 6 -15.67 3.11 -2.88
N ASN A 7 -16.01 3.07 -1.59
CA ASN A 7 -16.45 1.84 -0.89
C ASN A 7 -17.99 1.70 -0.77
N LYS A 8 -18.78 2.68 -1.24
CA LYS A 8 -20.26 2.69 -1.07
C LYS A 8 -21.03 1.88 -2.12
N PHE A 9 -20.38 1.32 -3.13
CA PHE A 9 -21.04 0.40 -4.05
C PHE A 9 -21.24 -0.98 -3.39
N PRO A 10 -22.42 -1.61 -3.54
CA PRO A 10 -22.64 -3.00 -3.16
C PRO A 10 -21.56 -3.91 -3.79
N PRO A 11 -21.12 -4.98 -3.10
CA PRO A 11 -20.08 -5.88 -3.61
C PRO A 11 -20.31 -6.33 -5.06
N GLU A 12 -21.55 -6.64 -5.44
CA GLU A 12 -21.89 -7.04 -6.80
C GLU A 12 -21.67 -5.96 -7.88
N LYS A 13 -21.61 -4.67 -7.51
CA LYS A 13 -21.44 -3.56 -8.47
C LYS A 13 -20.01 -3.04 -8.59
N ARG A 14 -19.13 -3.38 -7.65
CA ARG A 14 -17.76 -2.81 -7.58
C ARG A 14 -16.89 -3.16 -8.78
N PHE A 15 -17.11 -4.34 -9.37
CA PHE A 15 -16.31 -4.87 -10.48
C PHE A 15 -16.99 -4.68 -11.85
N LEU A 16 -18.11 -3.95 -11.91
CA LEU A 16 -18.71 -3.56 -13.18
C LEU A 16 -17.80 -2.55 -13.89
N SER A 17 -17.65 -2.67 -15.21
CA SER A 17 -16.77 -1.83 -16.02
C SER A 17 -17.08 -0.34 -15.90
N GLU A 18 -18.34 0.03 -15.65
CA GLU A 18 -18.77 1.42 -15.44
C GLU A 18 -18.30 2.02 -14.11
N ASN A 19 -17.96 1.18 -13.13
CA ASN A 19 -17.50 1.58 -11.79
C ASN A 19 -15.99 1.37 -11.61
N LEU A 20 -15.30 0.87 -12.63
CA LEU A 20 -13.88 0.54 -12.58
C LEU A 20 -13.08 1.47 -13.47
N MET A 21 -12.14 2.20 -12.87
CA MET A 21 -11.16 2.99 -13.61
C MET A 21 -9.86 2.19 -13.74
N LEU A 22 -9.45 1.90 -14.98
CA LEU A 22 -8.17 1.27 -15.25
C LEU A 22 -7.05 2.33 -15.19
N ALA A 23 -6.28 2.34 -14.10
CA ALA A 23 -5.18 3.28 -13.92
C ALA A 23 -3.87 2.85 -14.60
N GLY A 24 -3.71 1.54 -14.91
CA GLY A 24 -2.49 1.04 -15.53
C GLY A 24 -2.58 -0.44 -15.89
N LEU A 25 -1.81 -0.82 -16.91
CA LEU A 25 -1.71 -2.18 -17.39
C LEU A 25 -0.24 -2.51 -17.66
N TRP A 26 0.19 -3.72 -17.28
CA TRP A 26 1.55 -4.18 -17.49
C TRP A 26 1.57 -5.42 -18.38
N PHE A 27 2.44 -5.40 -19.38
CA PHE A 27 2.73 -6.56 -20.22
C PHE A 27 4.22 -6.86 -20.16
N GLY A 28 4.57 -8.02 -19.60
CA GLY A 28 5.96 -8.44 -19.49
C GLY A 28 6.09 -9.88 -19.05
N LYS A 29 7.25 -10.48 -19.37
CA LYS A 29 7.59 -11.84 -18.92
C LYS A 29 7.92 -11.93 -17.43
N LYS A 30 8.18 -10.79 -16.78
CA LYS A 30 8.52 -10.65 -15.37
C LYS A 30 7.55 -9.71 -14.67
N GLU A 31 7.54 -9.75 -13.36
CA GLU A 31 6.80 -8.80 -12.52
C GLU A 31 7.19 -7.35 -12.86
N PRO A 32 6.23 -6.42 -12.86
CA PRO A 32 6.51 -5.01 -13.09
C PRO A 32 7.44 -4.47 -12.00
N ASN A 33 8.28 -3.51 -12.37
CA ASN A 33 8.83 -2.60 -11.36
C ASN A 33 7.69 -1.70 -10.87
N MET A 34 7.00 -2.14 -9.80
CA MET A 34 5.83 -1.44 -9.27
C MET A 34 6.12 0.01 -8.88
N GLN A 35 7.38 0.39 -8.65
CA GLN A 35 7.75 1.78 -8.39
C GLN A 35 7.49 2.73 -9.55
N VAL A 36 7.53 2.23 -10.78
CA VAL A 36 7.22 3.05 -11.97
C VAL A 36 5.75 3.48 -11.97
N PHE A 37 4.87 2.63 -11.44
CA PHE A 37 3.42 2.90 -11.36
C PHE A 37 3.04 3.63 -10.07
N MET A 38 3.57 3.18 -8.93
CA MET A 38 3.13 3.64 -7.62
C MET A 38 3.66 5.04 -7.26
N LYS A 39 4.89 5.40 -7.68
CA LYS A 39 5.43 6.74 -7.39
C LYS A 39 4.57 7.88 -7.96
N PRO A 40 4.26 7.92 -9.27
CA PRO A 40 3.41 8.98 -9.82
C PRO A 40 2.00 8.93 -9.22
N PHE A 41 1.44 7.73 -9.04
CA PHE A 41 0.11 7.57 -8.43
C PHE A 41 0.04 8.15 -7.01
N VAL A 42 1.02 7.85 -6.14
CA VAL A 42 1.05 8.37 -4.76
C VAL A 42 1.21 9.89 -4.76
N GLN A 43 2.04 10.44 -5.66
CA GLN A 43 2.21 11.89 -5.78
C GLN A 43 0.91 12.57 -6.21
N GLU A 44 0.22 12.05 -7.23
CA GLU A 44 -1.07 12.59 -7.67
C GLU A 44 -2.13 12.50 -6.58
N MET A 45 -2.20 11.38 -5.85
CA MET A 45 -3.14 11.25 -4.73
C MET A 45 -2.81 12.20 -3.58
N TYR A 46 -1.53 12.46 -3.31
CA TYR A 46 -1.09 13.46 -2.35
C TYR A 46 -1.58 14.86 -2.77
N ASP A 47 -1.38 15.23 -4.03
CA ASP A 47 -1.79 16.52 -4.55
C ASP A 47 -3.33 16.68 -4.55
N LEU A 48 -4.08 15.64 -4.93
CA LEU A 48 -5.54 15.63 -4.87
C LEU A 48 -6.10 15.69 -3.45
N TYR A 49 -5.36 15.18 -2.47
CA TYR A 49 -5.72 15.27 -1.05
C TYR A 49 -5.48 16.68 -0.50
N HIS A 50 -4.30 17.24 -0.74
CA HIS A 50 -3.91 18.54 -0.19
C HIS A 50 -4.56 19.70 -0.93
N TYR A 51 -4.47 19.70 -2.26
CA TYR A 51 -4.90 20.81 -3.12
C TYR A 51 -6.27 20.56 -3.74
N GLY A 52 -6.60 19.31 -4.08
CA GLY A 52 -7.84 18.98 -4.78
C GLY A 52 -7.88 19.50 -6.21
N PHE A 53 -9.07 19.59 -6.80
CA PHE A 53 -9.31 20.13 -8.13
C PHE A 53 -10.70 20.76 -8.23
N SER A 54 -10.88 21.66 -9.21
CA SER A 54 -12.17 22.29 -9.49
C SER A 54 -12.72 21.84 -10.84
N TRP A 55 -14.03 21.64 -10.91
CA TRP A 55 -14.71 21.27 -12.15
C TRP A 55 -16.07 21.97 -12.24
N GLN A 56 -16.56 22.14 -13.47
CA GLN A 56 -17.84 22.81 -13.70
C GLN A 56 -18.96 21.76 -13.79
N HIS A 57 -20.00 21.97 -12.98
CA HIS A 57 -21.25 21.24 -13.11
C HIS A 57 -22.37 22.24 -13.37
N ARG A 58 -22.89 22.26 -14.60
CA ARG A 58 -23.88 23.26 -15.05
C ARG A 58 -23.31 24.68 -14.90
N GLU A 59 -23.91 25.52 -14.07
CA GLU A 59 -23.50 26.91 -13.82
C GLU A 59 -22.64 27.07 -12.56
N GLU A 60 -22.33 25.98 -11.86
CA GLU A 60 -21.56 26.01 -10.61
C GLU A 60 -20.13 25.47 -10.81
N ILE A 61 -19.17 26.12 -10.15
CA ILE A 61 -17.80 25.62 -10.02
C ILE A 61 -17.70 24.87 -8.70
N ILE A 62 -17.42 23.58 -8.78
CA ILE A 62 -17.33 22.68 -7.62
C ILE A 62 -15.86 22.36 -7.35
N GLY A 63 -15.40 22.71 -6.14
CA GLY A 63 -14.11 22.27 -5.62
C GLY A 63 -14.22 20.89 -4.97
N THR A 64 -13.36 19.95 -5.36
CA THR A 64 -13.37 18.56 -4.89
C THR A 64 -11.99 18.18 -4.34
N LYS A 65 -11.96 17.49 -3.20
CA LYS A 65 -10.76 16.84 -2.65
C LYS A 65 -10.94 15.34 -2.67
N VAL A 66 -9.86 14.61 -2.95
CA VAL A 66 -9.88 13.14 -3.03
C VAL A 66 -9.19 12.56 -1.80
N ILE A 67 -9.82 11.58 -1.15
CA ILE A 67 -9.25 10.85 -0.04
C ILE A 67 -9.22 9.37 -0.42
N THR A 68 -8.03 8.78 -0.46
CA THR A 68 -7.86 7.34 -0.69
C THR A 68 -7.93 6.60 0.63
N LEU A 69 -8.88 5.67 0.77
CA LEU A 69 -9.09 4.96 2.04
C LEU A 69 -8.32 3.65 2.16
N ASN A 70 -8.31 2.83 1.09
CA ASN A 70 -7.72 1.50 1.13
C ASN A 70 -7.13 1.10 -0.22
N CYS A 71 -6.05 0.32 -0.16
CA CYS A 71 -5.49 -0.40 -1.30
C CYS A 71 -5.73 -1.89 -1.07
N VAL A 72 -6.49 -2.53 -1.96
CA VAL A 72 -6.76 -3.97 -1.88
C VAL A 72 -5.74 -4.70 -2.74
N VAL A 73 -4.83 -5.41 -2.10
CA VAL A 73 -3.79 -6.21 -2.73
C VAL A 73 -3.69 -7.55 -2.02
N ASP A 74 -3.45 -8.62 -2.77
CA ASP A 74 -3.18 -9.93 -2.16
C ASP A 74 -1.84 -9.92 -1.39
N SER A 75 -1.57 -10.95 -0.59
CA SER A 75 -0.37 -11.00 0.27
C SER A 75 0.96 -10.98 -0.52
N ARG A 76 1.01 -11.59 -1.71
CA ARG A 76 2.20 -11.61 -2.56
C ARG A 76 2.41 -10.23 -3.20
N GLN A 77 1.35 -9.66 -3.76
CA GLN A 77 1.37 -8.35 -4.37
C GLN A 77 1.61 -7.25 -3.33
N THR A 78 1.19 -7.44 -2.08
CA THR A 78 1.49 -6.54 -0.96
C THR A 78 3.00 -6.36 -0.78
N TYR A 79 3.77 -7.45 -0.82
CA TYR A 79 5.23 -7.41 -0.78
C TYR A 79 5.81 -6.59 -1.95
N ILE A 80 5.33 -6.87 -3.17
CA ILE A 80 5.81 -6.21 -4.39
C ILE A 80 5.46 -4.73 -4.36
N THR A 81 4.23 -4.37 -3.99
CA THR A 81 3.74 -2.98 -3.98
C THR A 81 4.35 -2.15 -2.85
N ARG A 82 4.51 -2.70 -1.64
CA ARG A 82 5.08 -1.96 -0.50
C ARG A 82 6.59 -1.82 -0.63
N HIS A 83 7.28 -2.77 -1.27
CA HIS A 83 8.73 -2.77 -1.49
C HIS A 83 9.64 -2.68 -0.23
N TYR A 84 9.07 -2.51 0.97
CA TYR A 84 9.80 -2.45 2.24
C TYR A 84 9.40 -3.55 3.22
N THR A 85 8.45 -4.44 2.92
CA THR A 85 8.14 -5.56 3.81
C THR A 85 8.75 -6.84 3.28
N ALA A 86 8.80 -7.87 4.11
CA ALA A 86 9.21 -9.21 3.73
C ALA A 86 8.08 -9.93 3.00
N GLN A 87 8.40 -11.02 2.30
CA GLN A 87 7.36 -11.86 1.71
C GLN A 87 6.59 -12.55 2.83
N PHE A 88 5.34 -12.95 2.54
CA PHE A 88 4.44 -13.55 3.52
C PHE A 88 4.98 -14.86 4.16
N ASN A 89 5.93 -15.51 3.48
CA ASN A 89 6.61 -16.74 3.91
C ASN A 89 7.97 -16.49 4.61
N ASP A 90 8.27 -15.24 4.99
CA ASP A 90 9.43 -14.90 5.82
C ASP A 90 9.08 -14.98 7.31
N TYR A 91 10.08 -15.00 8.19
CA TYR A 91 9.91 -15.04 9.66
C TYR A 91 9.07 -13.87 10.17
N PHE A 92 9.10 -12.72 9.51
CA PHE A 92 8.26 -11.55 9.85
C PHE A 92 7.39 -11.14 8.66
N GLY A 93 6.73 -12.10 8.02
CA GLY A 93 5.91 -11.88 6.82
C GLY A 93 4.59 -11.17 7.05
N CYS A 94 4.14 -11.00 8.30
CA CYS A 94 2.92 -10.25 8.60
C CYS A 94 3.12 -8.74 8.39
N ASN A 95 2.23 -8.11 7.62
CA ASN A 95 2.23 -6.66 7.38
C ASN A 95 1.56 -5.85 8.50
N TYR A 96 0.87 -6.52 9.42
CA TYR A 96 0.07 -5.88 10.47
C TYR A 96 0.71 -5.96 11.85
N CYS A 97 1.46 -7.01 12.16
CA CYS A 97 2.09 -7.19 13.46
C CYS A 97 3.53 -7.69 13.34
N TYR A 98 4.25 -7.66 14.45
CA TYR A 98 5.63 -8.16 14.58
C TYR A 98 5.72 -9.63 14.99
N HIS A 99 4.67 -10.42 14.76
CA HIS A 99 4.68 -11.84 15.09
C HIS A 99 5.79 -12.58 14.32
N PRO A 100 6.77 -13.20 15.00
CA PRO A 100 7.77 -14.05 14.36
C PRO A 100 7.15 -15.41 14.04
N GLY A 101 7.30 -15.90 12.82
CA GLY A 101 6.91 -17.25 12.45
C GLY A 101 8.04 -18.24 12.76
N ASP A 102 7.68 -19.50 12.96
CA ASP A 102 8.62 -20.60 13.19
C ASP A 102 8.74 -21.49 11.95
N LEU A 103 9.95 -21.97 11.67
CA LEU A 103 10.19 -22.92 10.59
C LEU A 103 9.81 -24.32 11.05
N ILE A 104 8.68 -24.83 10.54
CA ILE A 104 8.16 -26.17 10.84
C ILE A 104 7.90 -26.88 9.52
N ASP A 105 8.53 -28.04 9.30
CA ASP A 105 8.41 -28.84 8.07
C ASP A 105 8.67 -28.02 6.79
N ASN A 106 9.74 -27.21 6.80
CA ASN A 106 10.12 -26.34 5.68
C ASN A 106 9.08 -25.26 5.32
N GLN A 107 8.20 -24.91 6.27
CA GLN A 107 7.18 -23.87 6.13
C GLN A 107 7.21 -22.94 7.33
N ILE A 108 7.09 -21.63 7.10
CA ILE A 108 6.91 -20.67 8.18
C ILE A 108 5.47 -20.75 8.68
N ARG A 109 5.30 -21.01 9.97
CA ARG A 109 3.98 -21.05 10.64
C ARG A 109 3.94 -20.01 11.74
N TYR A 110 2.76 -19.43 11.94
CA TYR A 110 2.52 -18.43 12.98
C TYR A 110 1.62 -19.06 14.05
N CYS A 111 2.06 -19.00 15.30
CA CYS A 111 1.25 -19.42 16.44
C CYS A 111 0.06 -18.47 16.64
N ALA A 112 -0.98 -18.94 17.32
CA ALA A 112 -2.15 -18.11 17.65
C ALA A 112 -1.87 -17.21 18.86
N GLU A 113 -0.78 -16.45 18.79
CA GLU A 113 -0.31 -15.55 19.85
C GLU A 113 -0.48 -14.09 19.44
N LYS A 114 -0.64 -13.22 20.43
CA LYS A 114 -0.79 -11.79 20.19
C LYS A 114 0.56 -11.10 20.29
N PHE A 115 0.88 -10.33 19.25
CA PHE A 115 2.09 -9.51 19.18
C PHE A 115 1.71 -8.05 18.94
N ASP A 116 2.68 -7.17 19.16
CA ASP A 116 2.51 -5.75 18.87
C ASP A 116 2.23 -5.52 17.38
N ASP A 117 1.28 -4.62 17.13
CA ASP A 117 0.96 -4.16 15.78
C ASP A 117 2.06 -3.26 15.24
N ARG A 118 2.28 -3.32 13.93
CA ARG A 118 3.14 -2.40 13.21
C ARG A 118 2.46 -1.05 13.12
N THR A 119 3.18 -0.01 13.51
CA THR A 119 2.74 1.37 13.34
C THR A 119 3.50 2.03 12.20
N ASP A 120 2.84 2.99 11.54
CA ASP A 120 3.44 3.75 10.46
C ASP A 120 4.73 4.48 10.90
N LEU A 121 4.74 5.04 12.12
CA LEU A 121 5.93 5.67 12.72
C LEU A 121 7.10 4.68 12.87
N LYS A 122 6.88 3.53 13.51
CA LYS A 122 7.93 2.51 13.71
C LYS A 122 8.45 1.96 12.38
N ILE A 123 7.56 1.69 11.43
CA ILE A 123 7.93 1.25 10.09
C ILE A 123 8.84 2.29 9.41
N ARG A 124 8.50 3.58 9.48
CA ARG A 124 9.32 4.65 8.89
C ARG A 124 10.70 4.74 9.52
N GLU A 125 10.78 4.67 10.84
CA GLU A 125 12.05 4.64 11.58
C GLU A 125 12.91 3.44 11.15
N GLU A 126 12.31 2.25 11.06
CA GLU A 126 12.99 1.03 10.59
C GLU A 126 13.49 1.17 9.15
N ILE A 127 12.69 1.73 8.24
CA ILE A 127 13.10 1.99 6.84
C ILE A 127 14.27 2.98 6.77
N LEU A 128 14.21 4.07 7.54
CA LEU A 128 15.28 5.07 7.60
C LEU A 128 16.57 4.48 8.16
N PHE A 129 16.49 3.74 9.26
CA PHE A 129 17.61 3.02 9.86
C PHE A 129 18.22 2.00 8.88
N ARG A 130 17.38 1.29 8.11
CA ARG A 130 17.82 0.37 7.06
C ARG A 130 18.44 1.03 5.83
N THR A 131 18.18 2.31 5.62
CA THR A 131 18.82 3.04 4.52
C THR A 131 20.29 3.26 4.84
N SER A 132 20.63 3.44 6.13
CA SER A 132 22.00 3.59 6.63
C SER A 132 22.71 2.26 6.93
N GLN A 133 21.98 1.17 7.25
CA GLN A 133 22.56 -0.15 7.55
C GLN A 133 22.01 -1.29 6.66
N SER A 134 22.88 -2.17 6.14
CA SER A 134 22.53 -3.19 5.13
C SER A 134 21.84 -4.46 5.67
N THR A 135 21.32 -4.49 6.91
CA THR A 135 20.71 -5.69 7.53
C THR A 135 19.19 -5.67 7.52
N THR A 136 18.55 -6.84 7.56
CA THR A 136 17.09 -6.98 7.71
C THR A 136 16.70 -7.08 9.17
N VAL A 137 15.85 -6.16 9.63
CA VAL A 137 15.31 -6.11 10.99
C VAL A 137 13.81 -6.34 10.89
N SER A 138 13.29 -7.33 11.61
CA SER A 138 11.84 -7.57 11.75
C SER A 138 11.06 -7.60 10.43
N GLY A 139 11.66 -8.13 9.37
CA GLY A 139 11.04 -8.23 8.04
C GLY A 139 10.91 -6.91 7.27
N VAL A 140 11.40 -5.77 7.77
CA VAL A 140 11.43 -4.53 6.99
C VAL A 140 12.66 -4.52 6.11
N LYS A 141 12.50 -4.18 4.82
CA LYS A 141 13.49 -4.06 3.72
C LYS A 141 13.92 -2.62 3.45
N LYS A 142 15.15 -2.44 2.94
CA LYS A 142 15.58 -1.14 2.42
C LYS A 142 14.67 -0.78 1.25
N SER A 143 14.02 0.37 1.32
CA SER A 143 13.14 0.87 0.26
C SER A 143 13.39 2.35 0.02
N ALA A 144 13.43 2.73 -1.26
CA ALA A 144 13.72 4.09 -1.69
C ALA A 144 12.48 4.99 -1.82
N VAL A 145 11.31 4.54 -1.33
CA VAL A 145 10.01 5.14 -1.70
C VAL A 145 9.26 5.78 -0.56
N CYS A 146 9.43 5.31 0.68
CA CYS A 146 8.95 6.04 1.86
C CYS A 146 9.99 7.01 2.45
N SER A 147 11.18 7.13 1.87
CA SER A 147 12.29 7.92 2.41
C SER A 147 12.24 9.41 2.04
N SER A 148 11.35 9.82 1.14
CA SER A 148 11.28 11.18 0.64
C SER A 148 9.86 11.73 0.73
N LYS A 149 9.53 12.29 1.90
CA LYS A 149 8.37 13.16 2.14
C LYS A 149 6.99 12.51 1.92
N LEU A 150 6.49 11.91 2.99
CA LEU A 150 5.07 11.98 3.39
C LEU A 150 5.02 12.68 4.74
#